data_AF-A0A1G5HVI9-F1
#
_entry.id   AF-A0A1G5HVI9-F1
#
_cell.length_a   1.000
_cell.length_b   1.000
_cell.length_c   1.000
_cell.angle_alpha   90.00
_cell.angle_beta   90.00
_cell.angle_gamma   90.00
#
_symmetry.space_group_name_H-M   'P 1'
#
loop_
_entity.id
_entity.type
_entity.pdbx_description
1 polymer ?
#
loop_
_entity_poly.entity_id
_entity_poly.type
_entity_poly.pdbx_seq_one_letter_code
_entity_poly.pdbx_strand_id
1 'polypeptide(L)'
;MKLSALLNFKSIVIQCHDNPDADAICSGYVLYRYFLAHNKKVRFIYSGNFKISKSNLVYLIKELKIPIEFVATLKNKPDLLLLTDCQYGEGNVRKFPAKEVAIIDHHQVYVNLPKLNEVRSNLGSCCSVIWNLLKIENDEDIVDKNIATALYYGLYSDTNAFSEMSHPLDRDMVESLDYDKNLIQKLKNMNLTLREAKIAGVAMLGLEYHAENRYAILRSDPCDPNILGLIGDFIVAVDNIDVCLVYSILSFGVKFSIRSCSSETKADELATFLAQKIGSGGGHTEKAGGILKNELIIKQYPDYIEIDDDSAKHSISNIIRERMADYFENAEIIYASNATLDVSHMSKYERSSITLGYVEASDSIPAGNMAIIRTLDGDNNVEIKDNTILIIDMTGNVKAISLEKFNNSFKKSRKKFKLNIDYSPVIKNADTGKSISLLPIAKSCESTNDIRIYAKKLTKTTKLFSYWDLDRYMVGQKGDYLCVSQDDLHDMFIVEKNLFKKTYKAV
;
A
#
# COMPACT_ATOMS: atom_id res chain seq x y z
N MET A 1 27.90 0.29 -10.89
CA MET A 1 29.31 -0.15 -10.65
C MET A 1 29.54 -1.52 -11.26
N LYS A 2 30.79 -2.04 -11.25
CA LYS A 2 31.11 -3.45 -11.59
C LYS A 2 31.37 -4.27 -10.32
N LEU A 3 30.98 -5.55 -10.28
CA LEU A 3 31.30 -6.50 -9.22
C LEU A 3 32.81 -6.72 -9.07
N SER A 4 33.55 -6.80 -10.18
CA SER A 4 35.02 -6.90 -10.17
C SER A 4 35.71 -5.74 -9.44
N ALA A 5 35.11 -4.54 -9.44
CA ALA A 5 35.66 -3.39 -8.70
C ALA A 5 35.68 -3.63 -7.17
N LEU A 6 34.77 -4.45 -6.66
CA LEU A 6 34.68 -4.84 -5.25
C LEU A 6 35.72 -5.90 -4.86
N LEU A 7 36.38 -6.55 -5.83
CA LEU A 7 37.44 -7.51 -5.57
C LEU A 7 38.74 -6.85 -5.04
N ASN A 8 38.83 -5.53 -5.03
CA ASN A 8 39.98 -4.84 -4.43
C ASN A 8 39.99 -4.92 -2.89
N PHE A 9 38.86 -5.23 -2.27
CA PHE A 9 38.73 -5.35 -0.82
C PHE A 9 39.07 -6.78 -0.35
N LYS A 10 39.76 -6.90 0.79
CA LYS A 10 40.21 -8.20 1.32
C LYS A 10 39.17 -8.85 2.22
N SER A 11 38.59 -8.08 3.15
CA SER A 11 37.53 -8.51 4.06
C SER A 11 36.20 -7.88 3.69
N ILE A 12 35.25 -8.69 3.22
CA ILE A 12 33.93 -8.26 2.75
C ILE A 12 32.85 -8.82 3.68
N VAL A 13 31.92 -7.97 4.08
CA VAL A 13 30.70 -8.39 4.78
C VAL A 13 29.52 -8.00 3.91
N ILE A 14 28.73 -8.99 3.52
CA ILE A 14 27.46 -8.79 2.83
C ILE A 14 26.38 -8.69 3.90
N GLN A 15 25.55 -7.66 3.83
CA GLN A 15 24.45 -7.44 4.76
C GLN A 15 23.16 -7.19 3.98
N CYS A 16 22.08 -7.86 4.37
CA CYS A 16 20.72 -7.50 3.96
C CYS A 16 19.95 -6.78 5.08
N HIS A 17 18.68 -6.43 4.83
CA HIS A 17 17.82 -5.78 5.82
C HIS A 17 17.50 -6.67 7.03
N ASP A 18 17.01 -6.06 8.11
CA ASP A 18 16.84 -6.67 9.44
C ASP A 18 15.76 -7.78 9.48
N ASN A 19 14.81 -7.76 8.55
CA ASN A 19 13.76 -8.78 8.42
C ASN A 19 13.83 -9.38 7.01
N PRO A 20 14.90 -10.12 6.68
CA PRO A 20 15.21 -10.48 5.31
C PRO A 20 14.13 -11.38 4.71
N ASP A 21 13.72 -11.06 3.48
CA ASP A 21 12.84 -11.90 2.68
C ASP A 21 13.65 -12.83 1.76
N ALA A 22 12.96 -13.43 0.78
CA ALA A 22 13.61 -14.35 -0.13
C ALA A 22 14.61 -13.67 -1.05
N ASP A 23 14.35 -12.44 -1.53
CA ASP A 23 15.25 -11.77 -2.46
C ASP A 23 16.53 -11.31 -1.76
N ALA A 24 16.41 -10.73 -0.57
CA ALA A 24 17.53 -10.42 0.31
C ALA A 24 18.42 -11.64 0.62
N ILE A 25 17.82 -12.79 0.94
CA ILE A 25 18.57 -14.03 1.24
C ILE A 25 19.26 -14.56 -0.02
N CYS A 26 18.56 -14.58 -1.16
CA CYS A 26 19.07 -15.13 -2.41
C CYS A 26 20.15 -14.25 -3.04
N SER A 27 19.92 -12.93 -3.12
CA SER A 27 20.86 -11.93 -3.63
C SER A 27 22.18 -11.97 -2.84
N GLY A 28 22.10 -11.99 -1.51
CA GLY A 28 23.26 -12.12 -0.64
C GLY A 28 23.98 -13.46 -0.77
N TYR A 29 23.27 -14.56 -1.02
CA TYR A 29 23.88 -15.86 -1.31
C TYR A 29 24.68 -15.85 -2.62
N VAL A 30 24.12 -15.27 -3.69
CA VAL A 30 24.80 -15.15 -4.99
C VAL A 30 26.10 -14.34 -4.85
N LEU A 31 26.02 -13.18 -4.17
CA LEU A 31 27.20 -12.35 -3.88
C LEU A 31 28.23 -13.09 -3.01
N TYR A 32 27.78 -13.83 -1.99
CA TYR A 32 28.66 -14.62 -1.14
C TYR A 32 29.44 -15.65 -1.97
N ARG A 33 28.76 -16.37 -2.86
CA ARG A 33 29.39 -17.35 -3.75
C ARG A 33 30.36 -16.69 -4.72
N TYR A 34 30.01 -15.53 -5.29
CA TYR A 34 30.88 -14.71 -6.15
C TYR A 34 32.20 -14.33 -5.48
N PHE A 35 32.14 -13.75 -4.27
CA PHE A 35 33.36 -13.38 -3.56
C PHE A 35 34.16 -14.58 -3.08
N LEU A 36 33.50 -15.68 -2.71
CA LEU A 36 34.17 -16.92 -2.32
C LEU A 36 34.95 -17.54 -3.49
N ALA A 37 34.36 -17.60 -4.68
CA ALA A 37 35.03 -18.09 -5.90
C ALA A 37 36.26 -17.25 -6.25
N HIS A 38 36.24 -15.95 -5.93
CA HIS A 38 37.36 -15.03 -6.10
C HIS A 38 38.32 -14.98 -4.90
N ASN A 39 38.33 -16.01 -4.05
CA ASN A 39 39.22 -16.16 -2.90
C ASN A 39 39.19 -14.99 -1.90
N LYS A 40 38.03 -14.33 -1.73
CA LYS A 40 37.85 -13.27 -0.73
C LYS A 40 37.41 -13.82 0.60
N LYS A 41 37.79 -13.11 1.68
CA LYS A 41 37.25 -13.38 3.01
C LYS A 41 35.89 -12.71 3.12
N VAL A 42 34.83 -13.48 2.85
CA VAL A 42 33.45 -13.01 2.82
C VAL A 42 32.62 -13.61 3.97
N ARG A 43 31.73 -12.80 4.54
CA ARG A 43 30.66 -13.24 5.46
C ARG A 43 29.33 -12.71 4.95
N PHE A 44 28.26 -13.46 5.15
CA PHE A 44 26.90 -13.03 4.85
C PHE A 44 26.08 -12.93 6.13
N ILE A 45 25.53 -11.76 6.43
CA ILE A 45 24.88 -11.46 7.71
C ILE A 45 23.55 -10.76 7.53
N TYR A 46 22.71 -10.85 8.57
CA TYR A 46 21.58 -9.96 8.80
C TYR A 46 21.50 -9.62 10.30
N SER A 47 20.69 -8.63 10.66
CA SER A 47 20.50 -8.19 12.05
C SER A 47 19.02 -8.05 12.38
N GLY A 48 18.67 -7.17 13.31
CA GLY A 48 17.29 -6.90 13.70
C GLY A 48 16.90 -7.50 15.04
N ASN A 49 15.60 -7.48 15.31
CA ASN A 49 15.03 -7.92 16.58
C ASN A 49 14.67 -9.41 16.57
N PHE A 50 14.51 -10.00 15.40
CA PHE A 50 13.98 -11.36 15.23
C PHE A 50 14.88 -12.20 14.34
N LYS A 51 14.93 -13.50 14.62
CA LYS A 51 15.59 -14.47 13.74
C LYS A 51 14.63 -14.89 12.63
N ILE A 52 15.17 -15.29 11.48
CA ILE A 52 14.39 -15.85 10.38
C ILE A 52 13.66 -17.09 10.88
N SER A 53 12.33 -17.05 10.85
CA SER A 53 11.44 -18.10 11.35
C SER A 53 10.44 -18.59 10.32
N LYS A 54 10.25 -17.86 9.20
CA LYS A 54 9.31 -18.23 8.13
C LYS A 54 9.74 -19.56 7.51
N SER A 55 8.82 -20.53 7.46
CA SER A 55 9.11 -21.93 7.09
C SER A 55 9.82 -22.07 5.74
N ASN A 56 9.34 -21.37 4.71
CA ASN A 56 9.95 -21.40 3.38
C ASN A 56 11.38 -20.85 3.38
N LEU A 57 11.67 -19.78 4.11
CA LEU A 57 13.01 -19.19 4.19
C LEU A 57 13.97 -20.08 4.98
N VAL A 58 13.52 -20.63 6.12
CA VAL A 58 14.32 -21.59 6.91
C VAL A 58 14.64 -22.84 6.07
N TYR A 59 13.66 -23.33 5.31
CA TYR A 59 13.85 -24.46 4.41
C TYR A 59 14.81 -24.13 3.26
N LEU A 60 14.65 -22.97 2.60
CA LEU A 60 15.56 -22.48 1.55
C LEU A 60 17.01 -22.43 2.04
N ILE A 61 17.25 -21.79 3.19
CA ILE A 61 18.59 -21.64 3.79
C ILE A 61 19.22 -23.01 4.02
N LYS A 62 18.44 -23.96 4.54
CA LYS A 62 18.91 -25.32 4.81
C LYS A 62 19.26 -26.08 3.52
N GLU A 63 18.36 -26.09 2.54
CA GLU A 63 18.53 -26.88 1.32
C GLU A 63 19.66 -26.33 0.43
N LEU A 64 19.76 -25.01 0.30
CA LEU A 64 20.83 -24.36 -0.47
C LEU A 64 22.13 -24.16 0.33
N LYS A 65 22.13 -24.53 1.62
CA LYS A 65 23.24 -24.37 2.57
C LYS A 65 23.77 -22.93 2.61
N ILE A 66 22.84 -21.97 2.68
CA ILE A 66 23.16 -20.54 2.67
C ILE A 66 23.84 -20.17 3.99
N PRO A 67 25.07 -19.63 3.97
CA PRO A 67 25.83 -19.31 5.19
C PRO A 67 25.47 -17.92 5.73
N ILE A 68 24.17 -17.66 5.90
CA ILE A 68 23.67 -16.42 6.47
C ILE A 68 23.69 -16.46 8.00
N GLU A 69 24.25 -15.43 8.63
CA GLU A 69 24.42 -15.36 10.09
C GLU A 69 23.58 -14.22 10.71
N PHE A 70 22.87 -14.51 11.81
CA PHE A 70 22.25 -13.46 12.63
C PHE A 70 23.29 -12.81 13.53
N VAL A 71 23.48 -11.49 13.40
CA VAL A 71 24.52 -10.74 14.10
C VAL A 71 23.94 -9.50 14.77
N ALA A 72 24.12 -9.37 16.09
CA ALA A 72 23.78 -8.15 16.83
C ALA A 72 24.87 -7.07 16.73
N THR A 73 26.14 -7.48 16.69
CA THR A 73 27.30 -6.58 16.62
C THR A 73 28.43 -7.19 15.79
N LEU A 74 29.13 -6.35 15.02
CA LEU A 74 30.37 -6.74 14.34
C LEU A 74 31.58 -6.38 15.20
N LYS A 75 32.38 -7.39 15.57
CA LYS A 75 33.59 -7.20 16.38
C LYS A 75 34.69 -6.42 15.65
N ASN A 76 34.80 -6.60 14.34
CA ASN A 76 35.83 -5.98 13.51
C ASN A 76 35.17 -5.18 12.38
N LYS A 77 35.75 -4.01 12.08
CA LYS A 77 35.36 -3.16 10.95
C LYS A 77 35.83 -3.80 9.63
N PRO A 78 34.93 -4.24 8.74
CA PRO A 78 35.33 -4.82 7.46
C PRO A 78 35.93 -3.75 6.54
N ASP A 79 36.69 -4.19 5.53
CA ASP A 79 37.17 -3.29 4.48
C ASP A 79 35.99 -2.80 3.62
N LEU A 80 35.06 -3.72 3.31
CA LEU A 80 33.83 -3.41 2.60
C LEU A 80 32.62 -3.98 3.35
N LEU A 81 31.62 -3.13 3.56
CA LEU A 81 30.26 -3.55 3.86
C LEU A 81 29.42 -3.38 2.60
N LEU A 82 28.99 -4.49 2.01
CA LEU A 82 28.14 -4.53 0.83
C LEU A 82 26.71 -4.78 1.26
N LEU A 83 25.83 -3.81 1.03
CA LEU A 83 24.41 -3.94 1.26
C LEU A 83 23.79 -4.56 0.01
N THR A 84 22.95 -5.57 0.23
CA THR A 84 22.17 -6.23 -0.81
C THR A 84 20.70 -6.12 -0.47
N ASP A 85 19.91 -5.67 -1.44
CA ASP A 85 18.46 -5.55 -1.31
C ASP A 85 18.01 -4.61 -0.18
N CYS A 86 18.86 -3.62 0.12
CA CYS A 86 18.57 -2.56 1.09
C CYS A 86 19.57 -1.42 0.97
N GLN A 87 19.24 -0.25 1.53
CA GLN A 87 20.08 0.93 1.46
C GLN A 87 20.67 1.30 2.83
N TYR A 88 21.93 1.76 2.82
CA TYR A 88 22.64 2.06 4.04
C TYR A 88 21.97 3.22 4.81
N GLY A 89 21.37 2.88 5.94
CA GLY A 89 20.78 3.82 6.88
C GLY A 89 19.26 3.96 6.81
N GLU A 90 18.59 3.09 6.05
CA GLU A 90 17.15 2.87 6.16
C GLU A 90 16.74 2.36 7.55
N GLY A 91 15.48 2.59 7.92
CA GLY A 91 14.97 2.27 9.27
C GLY A 91 14.94 0.78 9.60
N ASN A 92 14.90 -0.08 8.57
CA ASN A 92 14.93 -1.54 8.66
C ASN A 92 16.34 -2.12 8.41
N VAL A 93 17.41 -1.32 8.51
CA VAL A 93 18.79 -1.79 8.31
C VAL A 93 19.66 -1.38 9.50
N ARG A 94 20.12 -2.36 10.28
CA ARG A 94 21.09 -2.13 11.35
C ARG A 94 22.39 -1.53 10.79
N LYS A 95 22.77 -0.35 11.28
CA LYS A 95 24.03 0.29 10.87
C LYS A 95 25.23 -0.41 11.48
N PHE A 96 26.14 -0.88 10.63
CA PHE A 96 27.46 -1.34 11.04
C PHE A 96 28.57 -0.45 10.46
N PRO A 97 29.61 -0.12 11.23
CA PRO A 97 30.73 0.65 10.72
C PRO A 97 31.58 -0.17 9.74
N ALA A 98 32.00 0.44 8.63
CA ALA A 98 32.87 -0.16 7.61
C ALA A 98 33.83 0.88 7.03
N LYS A 99 34.96 0.44 6.43
CA LYS A 99 35.91 1.40 5.82
C LYS A 99 35.35 1.97 4.53
N GLU A 100 34.69 1.13 3.75
CA GLU A 100 33.94 1.48 2.55
C GLU A 100 32.55 0.83 2.60
N VAL A 101 31.56 1.49 1.99
CA VAL A 101 30.19 0.98 1.88
C VAL A 101 29.81 0.90 0.41
N ALA A 102 29.25 -0.23 0.01
CA ALA A 102 28.66 -0.40 -1.32
C ALA A 102 27.21 -0.87 -1.23
N ILE A 103 26.40 -0.57 -2.24
CA ILE A 103 24.99 -0.94 -2.31
C ILE A 103 24.69 -1.60 -3.65
N ILE A 104 24.00 -2.75 -3.63
CA ILE A 104 23.31 -3.34 -4.79
C ILE A 104 21.85 -3.51 -4.39
N ASP A 105 20.94 -2.86 -5.11
CA ASP A 105 19.54 -2.77 -4.72
C ASP A 105 18.62 -2.53 -5.93
N HIS A 106 17.33 -2.78 -5.78
CA HIS A 106 16.30 -2.52 -6.77
C HIS A 106 15.14 -1.68 -6.20
N HIS A 107 15.17 -1.30 -4.93
CA HIS A 107 14.17 -0.39 -4.38
C HIS A 107 14.32 1.03 -4.95
N GLN A 108 13.28 1.86 -4.74
CA GLN A 108 13.39 3.29 -5.02
C GLN A 108 14.44 3.92 -4.10
N VAL A 109 15.14 4.94 -4.58
CA VAL A 109 16.22 5.58 -3.82
C VAL A 109 15.64 6.55 -2.80
N TYR A 110 15.79 6.25 -1.52
CA TYR A 110 15.30 7.07 -0.42
C TYR A 110 16.42 7.71 0.43
N VAL A 111 17.67 7.26 0.25
CA VAL A 111 18.84 7.76 0.97
C VAL A 111 19.92 8.26 0.00
N ASN A 112 20.90 8.99 0.54
CA ASN A 112 22.09 9.35 -0.22
C ASN A 112 22.93 8.09 -0.49
N LEU A 113 23.03 7.71 -1.77
CA LEU A 113 23.81 6.54 -2.18
C LEU A 113 25.31 6.79 -2.02
N PRO A 114 26.10 5.80 -1.56
CA PRO A 114 27.54 5.89 -1.51
C PRO A 114 28.14 5.87 -2.93
N LYS A 115 29.43 6.19 -3.05
CA LYS A 115 30.14 6.19 -4.34
C LYS A 115 30.05 4.84 -5.06
N LEU A 116 30.13 3.74 -4.32
CA LEU A 116 29.99 2.39 -4.86
C LEU A 116 28.53 1.96 -4.77
N ASN A 117 27.75 2.17 -5.82
CA ASN A 117 26.39 1.66 -5.86
C ASN A 117 26.01 1.11 -7.24
N GLU A 118 25.03 0.22 -7.23
CA GLU A 118 24.25 -0.20 -8.38
C GLU A 118 22.78 -0.33 -7.92
N VAL A 119 21.97 0.70 -8.17
CA VAL A 119 20.53 0.66 -7.89
C VAL A 119 19.74 0.67 -9.19
N ARG A 120 18.85 -0.30 -9.39
CA ARG A 120 18.09 -0.50 -10.64
C ARG A 120 16.60 -0.69 -10.36
N SER A 121 15.91 0.41 -10.05
CA SER A 121 14.52 0.37 -9.57
C SER A 121 13.45 -0.02 -10.58
N ASN A 122 13.85 -0.34 -11.81
CA ASN A 122 13.01 -0.84 -12.88
C ASN A 122 13.08 -2.37 -13.02
N LEU A 123 13.98 -3.05 -12.29
CA LEU A 123 14.08 -4.51 -12.27
C LEU A 123 13.22 -5.08 -11.15
N GLY A 124 12.66 -6.27 -11.39
CA GLY A 124 11.72 -6.89 -10.47
C GLY A 124 12.33 -7.44 -9.18
N SER A 125 13.66 -7.48 -9.05
CA SER A 125 14.35 -7.91 -7.83
C SER A 125 15.84 -7.53 -7.84
N CYS A 126 16.45 -7.51 -6.65
CA CYS A 126 17.90 -7.40 -6.45
C CYS A 126 18.66 -8.61 -7.07
N CYS A 127 18.09 -9.82 -7.03
CA CYS A 127 18.64 -10.97 -7.76
C CYS A 127 18.82 -10.68 -9.25
N SER A 128 17.88 -9.97 -9.88
CA SER A 128 17.97 -9.59 -11.29
C SER A 128 19.08 -8.58 -11.56
N VAL A 129 19.31 -7.65 -10.63
CA VAL A 129 20.44 -6.72 -10.68
C VAL A 129 21.76 -7.47 -10.67
N ILE A 130 21.92 -8.43 -9.74
CA ILE A 130 23.17 -9.19 -9.59
C ILE A 130 23.40 -10.10 -10.80
N TRP A 131 22.37 -10.80 -11.28
CA TRP A 131 22.48 -11.63 -12.48
C TRP A 131 22.92 -10.80 -13.69
N ASN A 132 22.35 -9.61 -13.89
CA ASN A 132 22.77 -8.70 -14.95
C ASN A 132 24.25 -8.29 -14.80
N LEU A 133 24.71 -8.02 -13.58
CA LEU A 133 26.11 -7.67 -13.33
C LEU A 133 27.06 -8.83 -13.67
N LEU A 134 26.71 -10.07 -13.29
CA LEU A 134 27.48 -11.27 -13.67
C LEU A 134 27.54 -11.43 -15.19
N LYS A 135 26.42 -11.24 -15.87
CA LYS A 135 26.32 -11.33 -17.34
C LYS A 135 27.18 -10.28 -18.06
N ILE A 136 27.10 -9.02 -17.64
CA ILE A 136 27.91 -7.93 -18.22
C ILE A 136 29.42 -8.16 -18.02
N GLU A 137 29.80 -8.88 -16.96
CA GLU A 137 31.20 -9.21 -16.65
C GLU A 137 31.66 -10.56 -17.22
N ASN A 138 30.75 -11.31 -17.87
CA ASN A 138 30.98 -12.67 -18.38
C ASN A 138 31.37 -13.68 -17.27
N ASP A 139 30.83 -13.50 -16.06
CA ASP A 139 31.04 -14.37 -14.90
C ASP A 139 29.87 -15.35 -14.69
N GLU A 140 29.08 -15.62 -15.73
CA GLU A 140 27.91 -16.52 -15.67
C GLU A 140 28.28 -17.97 -15.31
N ASP A 141 29.52 -18.39 -15.56
CA ASP A 141 30.05 -19.71 -15.22
C ASP A 141 29.98 -20.04 -13.72
N ILE A 142 29.86 -19.03 -12.86
CA ILE A 142 29.66 -19.25 -11.43
C ILE A 142 28.25 -19.76 -11.09
N VAL A 143 27.27 -19.55 -11.98
CA VAL A 143 25.85 -19.84 -11.74
C VAL A 143 25.61 -21.36 -11.82
N ASP A 144 25.94 -22.04 -10.73
CA ASP A 144 25.55 -23.43 -10.52
C ASP A 144 24.04 -23.56 -10.26
N LYS A 145 23.54 -24.79 -10.21
CA LYS A 145 22.12 -25.08 -9.97
C LYS A 145 21.57 -24.47 -8.67
N ASN A 146 22.38 -24.33 -7.62
CA ASN A 146 21.94 -23.72 -6.36
C ASN A 146 21.82 -22.19 -6.49
N ILE A 147 22.78 -21.55 -7.15
CA ILE A 147 22.73 -20.12 -7.46
C ILE A 147 21.57 -19.82 -8.40
N ALA A 148 21.37 -20.64 -9.44
CA ALA A 148 20.22 -20.53 -10.33
C ALA A 148 18.89 -20.66 -9.58
N THR A 149 18.81 -21.59 -8.62
CA THR A 149 17.62 -21.75 -7.78
C THR A 149 17.39 -20.55 -6.87
N ALA A 150 18.45 -19.98 -6.29
CA ALA A 150 18.35 -18.76 -5.49
C ALA A 150 17.88 -17.57 -6.34
N LEU A 151 18.51 -17.30 -7.48
CA LEU A 151 18.14 -16.22 -8.40
C LEU A 151 16.67 -16.32 -8.83
N TYR A 152 16.24 -17.53 -9.24
CA TYR A 152 14.84 -17.76 -9.61
C TYR A 152 13.89 -17.49 -8.44
N TYR A 153 14.20 -18.00 -7.24
CA TYR A 153 13.30 -17.88 -6.09
C TYR A 153 13.20 -16.45 -5.54
N GLY A 154 14.32 -15.72 -5.56
CA GLY A 154 14.37 -14.29 -5.22
C GLY A 154 13.47 -13.48 -6.13
N LEU A 155 13.66 -13.57 -7.45
CA LEU A 155 12.79 -12.90 -8.42
C LEU A 155 11.32 -13.32 -8.30
N TYR A 156 11.04 -14.62 -8.16
CA TYR A 156 9.67 -15.12 -8.03
C TYR A 156 8.94 -14.52 -6.83
N SER A 157 9.64 -14.40 -5.70
CA SER A 157 9.04 -13.93 -4.46
C SER A 157 8.77 -12.44 -4.50
N ASP A 158 9.66 -11.66 -5.11
CA ASP A 158 9.62 -10.21 -5.10
C ASP A 158 8.72 -9.60 -6.19
N THR A 159 8.46 -10.36 -7.26
CA THR A 159 7.51 -9.99 -8.34
C THR A 159 6.11 -10.58 -8.14
N ASN A 160 5.74 -10.90 -6.90
CA ASN A 160 4.42 -11.46 -6.57
C ASN A 160 4.07 -12.68 -7.45
N ALA A 161 4.93 -13.70 -7.42
CA ALA A 161 4.80 -14.89 -8.27
C ALA A 161 4.82 -14.58 -9.79
N PHE A 162 5.63 -13.60 -10.18
CA PHE A 162 5.77 -13.07 -11.54
C PHE A 162 4.60 -12.23 -12.07
N SER A 163 3.54 -11.97 -11.28
CA SER A 163 2.44 -11.10 -11.74
C SER A 163 2.90 -9.66 -11.97
N GLU A 164 3.95 -9.23 -11.28
CA GLU A 164 4.51 -7.87 -11.36
C GLU A 164 5.82 -7.83 -12.16
N MET A 165 6.14 -8.90 -12.89
CA MET A 165 7.33 -8.98 -13.74
C MET A 165 7.13 -8.25 -15.06
N SER A 166 7.69 -7.03 -15.15
CA SER A 166 7.52 -6.14 -16.30
C SER A 166 8.76 -6.03 -17.19
N HIS A 167 9.97 -6.08 -16.61
CA HIS A 167 11.20 -5.80 -17.35
C HIS A 167 11.67 -7.03 -18.17
N PRO A 168 12.09 -6.87 -19.44
CA PRO A 168 12.55 -7.99 -20.27
C PRO A 168 13.72 -8.77 -19.66
N LEU A 169 14.63 -8.08 -18.98
CA LEU A 169 15.78 -8.70 -18.31
C LEU A 169 15.38 -9.75 -17.27
N ASP A 170 14.28 -9.54 -16.55
CA ASP A 170 13.79 -10.49 -15.55
C ASP A 170 13.33 -11.79 -16.24
N ARG A 171 12.74 -11.68 -17.44
CA ARG A 171 12.36 -12.83 -18.29
C ARG A 171 13.58 -13.54 -18.83
N ASP A 172 14.55 -12.80 -19.36
CA ASP A 172 15.81 -13.34 -19.86
C ASP A 172 16.53 -14.14 -18.77
N MET A 173 16.53 -13.63 -17.53
CA MET A 173 17.07 -14.36 -16.39
C MET A 173 16.33 -15.68 -16.23
N VAL A 174 15.01 -15.67 -16.04
CA VAL A 174 14.21 -16.89 -15.83
C VAL A 174 14.42 -17.94 -16.93
N GLU A 175 14.49 -17.53 -18.20
CA GLU A 175 14.70 -18.42 -19.34
C GLU A 175 16.11 -19.04 -19.38
N SER A 176 17.12 -18.34 -18.85
CA SER A 176 18.52 -18.79 -18.85
C SER A 176 18.88 -19.75 -17.70
N LEU A 177 18.07 -19.81 -16.63
CA LEU A 177 18.44 -20.52 -15.39
C LEU A 177 18.08 -22.01 -15.43
N ASP A 178 19.06 -22.88 -15.22
CA ASP A 178 18.84 -24.30 -14.87
C ASP A 178 18.69 -24.46 -13.34
N TYR A 179 17.49 -24.24 -12.83
CA TYR A 179 17.17 -24.31 -11.40
C TYR A 179 16.50 -25.63 -10.98
N ASP A 180 16.49 -25.90 -9.68
CA ASP A 180 15.75 -27.03 -9.10
C ASP A 180 14.25 -26.74 -9.02
N LYS A 181 13.52 -27.17 -10.05
CA LYS A 181 12.06 -27.05 -10.15
C LYS A 181 11.31 -27.68 -8.97
N ASN A 182 11.81 -28.78 -8.39
CA ASN A 182 11.14 -29.45 -7.28
C ASN A 182 11.31 -28.65 -5.98
N LEU A 183 12.50 -28.12 -5.73
CA LEU A 183 12.74 -27.25 -4.58
C LEU A 183 11.89 -25.98 -4.68
N ILE A 184 11.87 -25.34 -5.85
CA ILE A 184 11.01 -24.19 -6.13
C ILE A 184 9.53 -24.51 -5.88
N GLN A 185 9.02 -25.61 -6.45
CA GLN A 185 7.63 -26.03 -6.24
C GLN A 185 7.33 -26.22 -4.76
N LYS A 186 8.25 -26.81 -4.00
CA LYS A 186 8.08 -27.00 -2.56
C LYS A 186 8.04 -25.67 -1.81
N LEU A 187 8.98 -24.76 -2.09
CA LEU A 187 9.08 -23.45 -1.45
C LEU A 187 7.83 -22.60 -1.69
N LYS A 188 7.29 -22.60 -2.92
CA LYS A 188 6.04 -21.91 -3.29
C LYS A 188 4.82 -22.33 -2.46
N ASN A 189 4.84 -23.56 -1.94
CA ASN A 189 3.74 -24.15 -1.18
C ASN A 189 3.99 -24.16 0.34
N MET A 190 5.16 -23.74 0.83
CA MET A 190 5.50 -23.69 2.26
C MET A 190 5.01 -22.39 2.92
N ASN A 191 3.72 -22.11 2.80
CA ASN A 191 3.12 -20.86 3.28
C ASN A 191 2.65 -20.92 4.74
N LEU A 192 2.49 -22.13 5.31
CA LEU A 192 1.95 -22.35 6.66
C LEU A 192 2.78 -23.36 7.44
N THR A 193 3.00 -23.09 8.72
CA THR A 193 3.41 -24.11 9.70
C THR A 193 2.22 -25.00 10.07
N LEU A 194 2.52 -26.19 10.60
CA LEU A 194 1.46 -27.08 11.16
C LEU A 194 0.68 -26.41 12.29
N ARG A 195 1.32 -25.55 13.09
CA ARG A 195 0.65 -24.81 14.17
C ARG A 195 -0.33 -23.79 13.58
N GLU A 196 0.10 -23.00 12.61
CA GLU A 196 -0.75 -22.01 11.95
C GLU A 196 -1.91 -22.67 11.19
N ALA A 197 -1.68 -23.80 10.53
CA ALA A 197 -2.74 -24.58 9.89
C ALA A 197 -3.80 -25.06 10.90
N LYS A 198 -3.38 -25.50 12.09
CA LYS A 198 -4.32 -25.86 13.18
C LYS A 198 -5.09 -24.64 13.69
N ILE A 199 -4.41 -23.51 13.89
CA ILE A 199 -5.05 -22.26 14.31
C ILE A 199 -6.12 -21.83 13.30
N ALA A 200 -5.78 -21.83 12.01
CA ALA A 200 -6.72 -21.51 10.94
C ALA A 200 -7.92 -22.47 10.93
N GLY A 201 -7.68 -23.78 11.05
CA GLY A 201 -8.75 -24.77 11.11
C GLY A 201 -9.70 -24.57 12.30
N VAL A 202 -9.17 -24.29 13.49
CA VAL A 202 -9.98 -24.00 14.68
C VAL A 202 -10.78 -22.71 14.49
N ALA A 203 -10.16 -21.65 13.96
CA ALA A 203 -10.85 -20.38 13.69
C ALA A 203 -12.03 -20.57 12.72
N MET A 204 -11.84 -21.35 11.66
CA MET A 204 -12.88 -21.64 10.66
C MET A 204 -14.07 -22.42 11.23
N LEU A 205 -13.88 -23.26 12.25
CA LEU A 205 -14.98 -23.94 12.95
C LEU A 205 -15.85 -22.95 13.75
N GLY A 206 -15.27 -21.83 14.20
CA GLY A 206 -15.94 -20.78 14.96
C GLY A 206 -16.58 -19.69 14.09
N LEU A 207 -16.91 -19.98 12.83
CA LEU A 207 -17.50 -19.01 11.91
C LEU A 207 -18.89 -18.56 12.37
N GLU A 208 -19.04 -17.25 12.60
CA GLU A 208 -20.31 -16.60 12.90
C GLU A 208 -20.83 -15.90 11.63
N TYR A 209 -21.94 -16.39 11.07
CA TYR A 209 -22.52 -15.89 9.83
C TYR A 209 -23.76 -15.03 10.05
N HIS A 210 -23.82 -13.88 9.40
CA HIS A 210 -24.93 -12.94 9.43
C HIS A 210 -25.61 -12.89 8.06
N ALA A 211 -26.68 -13.68 7.91
CA ALA A 211 -27.32 -13.95 6.61
C ALA A 211 -27.92 -12.70 5.93
N GLU A 212 -28.52 -11.79 6.70
CA GLU A 212 -29.21 -10.62 6.14
C GLU A 212 -28.27 -9.69 5.36
N ASN A 213 -27.02 -9.57 5.83
CA ASN A 213 -26.00 -8.69 5.26
C ASN A 213 -24.81 -9.48 4.67
N ARG A 214 -24.94 -10.81 4.55
CA ARG A 214 -23.96 -11.75 3.96
C ARG A 214 -22.53 -11.53 4.45
N TYR A 215 -22.33 -11.28 5.75
CA TYR A 215 -20.99 -11.17 6.33
C TYR A 215 -20.69 -12.24 7.38
N ALA A 216 -19.41 -12.47 7.62
CA ALA A 216 -18.94 -13.40 8.64
C ALA A 216 -17.92 -12.78 9.60
N ILE A 217 -17.95 -13.21 10.86
CA ILE A 217 -16.99 -12.85 11.90
C ILE A 217 -16.32 -14.13 12.38
N LEU A 218 -14.99 -14.11 12.49
CA LEU A 218 -14.18 -15.24 12.96
C LEU A 218 -13.17 -14.78 14.00
N ARG A 219 -13.08 -15.54 15.09
CA ARG A 219 -12.03 -15.40 16.10
C ARG A 219 -10.95 -16.44 15.87
N SER A 220 -9.70 -16.00 15.87
CA SER A 220 -8.52 -16.85 15.83
C SER A 220 -7.76 -16.79 17.15
N ASP A 221 -7.15 -17.91 17.52
CA ASP A 221 -6.10 -17.93 18.54
C ASP A 221 -4.94 -16.99 18.18
N PRO A 222 -4.10 -16.58 19.16
CA PRO A 222 -2.93 -15.75 18.93
C PRO A 222 -2.01 -16.31 17.82
N CYS A 223 -1.88 -15.57 16.74
CA CYS A 223 -1.10 -15.94 15.56
C CYS A 223 -0.46 -14.73 14.88
N ASP A 224 0.40 -15.00 13.89
CA ASP A 224 0.89 -13.96 12.99
C ASP A 224 -0.29 -13.34 12.21
N PRO A 225 -0.37 -12.00 12.09
CA PRO A 225 -1.47 -11.34 11.38
C PRO A 225 -1.69 -11.81 9.94
N ASN A 226 -0.67 -12.35 9.26
CA ASN A 226 -0.81 -12.91 7.92
C ASN A 226 -1.78 -14.11 7.88
N ILE A 227 -1.90 -14.85 8.99
CA ILE A 227 -2.83 -15.98 9.11
C ILE A 227 -4.28 -15.51 9.10
N LEU A 228 -4.58 -14.35 9.69
CA LEU A 228 -5.91 -13.74 9.63
C LEU A 228 -6.31 -13.45 8.19
N GLY A 229 -5.35 -12.96 7.40
CA GLY A 229 -5.52 -12.73 5.98
C GLY A 229 -5.81 -14.02 5.21
N LEU A 230 -5.04 -15.08 5.46
CA LEU A 230 -5.24 -16.39 4.84
C LEU A 230 -6.62 -17.00 5.17
N ILE A 231 -7.05 -16.91 6.43
CA ILE A 231 -8.39 -17.35 6.82
C ILE A 231 -9.43 -16.52 6.06
N GLY A 232 -9.28 -15.20 6.02
CA GLY A 232 -10.20 -14.31 5.31
C GLY A 232 -10.29 -14.61 3.82
N ASP A 233 -9.16 -14.84 3.15
CA ASP A 233 -9.11 -15.18 1.73
C ASP A 233 -9.88 -16.48 1.42
N PHE A 234 -9.89 -17.44 2.35
CA PHE A 234 -10.68 -18.67 2.22
C PHE A 234 -12.17 -18.42 2.50
N ILE A 235 -12.50 -17.66 3.54
CA ILE A 235 -13.89 -17.43 3.97
C ILE A 235 -14.68 -16.57 2.98
N VAL A 236 -14.08 -15.53 2.41
CA VAL A 236 -14.76 -14.68 1.40
C VAL A 236 -15.03 -15.42 0.08
N ALA A 237 -14.40 -16.58 -0.12
CA ALA A 237 -14.66 -17.44 -1.28
C ALA A 237 -15.90 -18.34 -1.11
N VAL A 238 -16.56 -18.31 0.06
CA VAL A 238 -17.82 -19.01 0.29
C VAL A 238 -18.96 -18.26 -0.39
N ASP A 239 -19.82 -18.98 -1.12
CA ASP A 239 -20.88 -18.44 -1.98
C ASP A 239 -21.84 -17.42 -1.34
N ASN A 240 -22.02 -17.50 -0.02
CA ASN A 240 -22.94 -16.67 0.75
C ASN A 240 -22.26 -15.59 1.61
N ILE A 241 -20.94 -15.43 1.50
CA ILE A 241 -20.17 -14.47 2.29
C ILE A 241 -19.53 -13.44 1.35
N ASP A 242 -20.02 -12.21 1.42
CA ASP A 242 -19.49 -11.09 0.62
C ASP A 242 -18.41 -10.32 1.38
N VAL A 243 -18.47 -10.35 2.72
CA VAL A 243 -17.52 -9.66 3.61
C VAL A 243 -17.17 -10.57 4.78
N CYS A 244 -15.89 -10.67 5.14
CA CYS A 244 -15.51 -11.35 6.37
C CYS A 244 -14.51 -10.56 7.20
N LEU A 245 -14.64 -10.64 8.51
CA LEU A 245 -13.69 -10.13 9.48
C LEU A 245 -13.10 -11.30 10.28
N VAL A 246 -11.78 -11.40 10.29
CA VAL A 246 -11.04 -12.35 11.13
C VAL A 246 -10.20 -11.58 12.12
N TYR A 247 -10.31 -11.86 13.41
CA TYR A 247 -9.55 -11.17 14.44
C TYR A 247 -8.84 -12.12 15.41
N SER A 248 -7.75 -11.63 16.01
CA SER A 248 -6.98 -12.32 17.04
C SER A 248 -6.61 -11.35 18.15
N ILE A 249 -6.74 -11.82 19.39
CA ILE A 249 -6.44 -11.07 20.60
C ILE A 249 -4.97 -11.32 20.95
N LEU A 250 -4.17 -10.27 20.99
CA LEU A 250 -2.75 -10.31 21.32
C LEU A 250 -2.48 -9.46 22.57
N SER A 251 -1.31 -9.65 23.18
CA SER A 251 -0.92 -8.94 24.41
C SER A 251 -0.88 -7.42 24.27
N PHE A 252 -0.73 -6.91 23.05
CA PHE A 252 -0.63 -5.48 22.74
C PHE A 252 -1.88 -4.90 22.06
N GLY A 253 -2.94 -5.70 21.88
CA GLY A 253 -4.17 -5.28 21.22
C GLY A 253 -4.81 -6.37 20.37
N VAL A 254 -5.87 -6.00 19.67
CA VAL A 254 -6.67 -6.91 18.84
C VAL A 254 -6.32 -6.63 17.39
N LYS A 255 -5.68 -7.58 16.73
CA LYS A 255 -5.41 -7.52 15.30
C LYS A 255 -6.60 -8.08 14.54
N PHE A 256 -6.98 -7.43 13.46
CA PHE A 256 -8.04 -7.92 12.58
C PHE A 256 -7.65 -7.78 11.12
N SER A 257 -8.19 -8.65 10.28
CA SER A 257 -8.13 -8.57 8.82
C SER A 257 -9.54 -8.68 8.25
N ILE A 258 -9.79 -7.91 7.19
CA ILE A 258 -11.06 -7.88 6.48
C ILE A 258 -10.80 -8.31 5.04
N ARG A 259 -11.73 -9.08 4.50
CA ARG A 259 -11.90 -9.29 3.06
C ARG A 259 -13.28 -8.84 2.65
N SER A 260 -13.36 -8.24 1.47
CA SER A 260 -14.63 -7.89 0.84
C SER A 260 -14.57 -8.15 -0.66
N CYS A 261 -15.60 -8.79 -1.19
CA CYS A 261 -15.93 -8.82 -2.61
C CYS A 261 -17.23 -8.05 -2.91
N SER A 262 -17.80 -7.36 -1.92
CA SER A 262 -19.01 -6.54 -2.06
C SER A 262 -18.70 -5.20 -2.71
N SER A 263 -19.46 -4.82 -3.75
CA SER A 263 -19.41 -3.48 -4.33
C SER A 263 -19.86 -2.39 -3.36
N GLU A 264 -20.70 -2.75 -2.38
CA GLU A 264 -21.26 -1.84 -1.38
C GLU A 264 -20.40 -1.71 -0.12
N THR A 265 -19.36 -2.53 0.05
CA THR A 265 -18.51 -2.51 1.25
C THR A 265 -17.03 -2.58 0.88
N LYS A 266 -16.33 -1.47 1.03
CA LYS A 266 -14.87 -1.42 0.90
C LYS A 266 -14.21 -1.84 2.22
N ALA A 267 -13.25 -2.76 2.15
CA ALA A 267 -12.60 -3.34 3.31
C ALA A 267 -11.81 -2.30 4.13
N ASP A 268 -11.13 -1.36 3.48
CA ASP A 268 -10.36 -0.26 4.10
C ASP A 268 -11.27 0.73 4.84
N GLU A 269 -12.43 1.04 4.26
CA GLU A 269 -13.47 1.84 4.91
C GLU A 269 -14.01 1.13 6.16
N LEU A 270 -14.39 -0.14 6.05
CA LEU A 270 -14.86 -0.94 7.19
C LEU A 270 -13.78 -1.02 8.28
N ALA A 271 -12.51 -1.24 7.91
CA ALA A 271 -11.40 -1.24 8.86
C ALA A 271 -11.28 0.08 9.62
N THR A 272 -11.42 1.20 8.92
CA THR A 272 -11.39 2.55 9.50
C THR A 272 -12.56 2.76 10.44
N PHE A 273 -13.76 2.35 10.04
CA PHE A 273 -14.98 2.43 10.85
C PHE A 273 -14.85 1.63 12.15
N LEU A 274 -14.44 0.36 12.06
CA LEU A 274 -14.27 -0.50 13.23
C LEU A 274 -13.22 0.05 14.21
N ALA A 275 -12.12 0.60 13.68
CA ALA A 275 -11.05 1.16 14.48
C ALA A 275 -11.35 2.55 15.08
N GLN A 276 -12.44 3.21 14.65
CA GLN A 276 -12.72 4.59 15.02
C GLN A 276 -12.75 4.77 16.56
N LYS A 277 -11.90 5.68 17.06
CA LYS A 277 -11.63 6.01 18.48
C LYS A 277 -10.89 4.94 19.30
N ILE A 278 -10.79 3.71 18.83
CA ILE A 278 -10.24 2.59 19.59
C ILE A 278 -9.01 1.94 18.96
N GLY A 279 -8.55 2.43 17.82
CA GLY A 279 -7.47 1.80 17.07
C GLY A 279 -7.05 2.55 15.82
N SER A 280 -6.46 1.80 14.90
CA SER A 280 -6.17 2.23 13.53
C SER A 280 -6.48 1.09 12.58
N GLY A 281 -7.11 1.40 11.45
CA GLY A 281 -7.42 0.46 10.37
C GLY A 281 -7.15 1.13 9.01
N GLY A 282 -6.95 0.30 7.99
CA GLY A 282 -6.70 0.74 6.62
C GLY A 282 -6.32 -0.43 5.72
N GLY A 283 -6.07 -0.15 4.45
CA GLY A 283 -5.69 -1.17 3.46
C GLY A 283 -6.18 -0.80 2.07
N HIS A 284 -6.60 -1.81 1.32
CA HIS A 284 -7.20 -1.69 -0.01
C HIS A 284 -8.71 -1.99 0.05
N THR A 285 -9.42 -1.68 -1.04
CA THR A 285 -10.87 -1.88 -1.17
C THR A 285 -11.32 -3.31 -0.94
N GLU A 286 -10.51 -4.30 -1.30
CA GLU A 286 -10.83 -5.73 -1.14
C GLU A 286 -10.21 -6.36 0.11
N LYS A 287 -9.06 -5.83 0.56
CA LYS A 287 -8.26 -6.41 1.63
C LYS A 287 -7.74 -5.33 2.56
N ALA A 288 -8.14 -5.40 3.82
CA ALA A 288 -7.73 -4.44 4.82
C ALA A 288 -7.45 -5.12 6.15
N GLY A 289 -6.99 -4.33 7.11
CA GLY A 289 -6.80 -4.78 8.47
C GLY A 289 -6.52 -3.62 9.40
N GLY A 290 -6.28 -3.95 10.66
CA GLY A 290 -6.01 -2.95 11.65
C GLY A 290 -5.64 -3.52 13.01
N ILE A 291 -5.51 -2.61 13.95
CA ILE A 291 -5.29 -2.92 15.37
C ILE A 291 -6.24 -2.07 16.21
N LEU A 292 -6.98 -2.74 17.10
CA LEU A 292 -7.69 -2.10 18.21
C LEU A 292 -6.77 -2.14 19.43
N LYS A 293 -6.52 -1.00 20.06
CA LYS A 293 -5.56 -0.87 21.17
C LYS A 293 -6.28 -1.01 22.50
N ASN A 294 -5.80 -1.89 23.38
CA ASN A 294 -6.40 -2.14 24.70
C ASN A 294 -6.64 -0.85 25.49
N GLU A 295 -5.65 0.04 25.54
CA GLU A 295 -5.75 1.34 26.23
C GLU A 295 -6.91 2.22 25.72
N LEU A 296 -7.13 2.21 24.39
CA LEU A 296 -8.19 3.02 23.78
C LEU A 296 -9.57 2.35 23.91
N ILE A 297 -9.61 1.01 23.87
CA ILE A 297 -10.82 0.24 24.15
C ILE A 297 -11.30 0.54 25.57
N ILE A 298 -10.43 0.39 26.57
CA ILE A 298 -10.74 0.66 27.99
C ILE A 298 -11.23 2.10 28.17
N LYS A 299 -10.60 3.07 27.50
CA LYS A 299 -11.02 4.48 27.56
C LYS A 299 -12.41 4.71 26.95
N GLN A 300 -12.75 4.01 25.87
CA GLN A 300 -14.01 4.17 25.16
C GLN A 300 -15.15 3.35 25.78
N TYR A 301 -14.82 2.22 26.41
CA TYR A 301 -15.73 1.26 27.04
C TYR A 301 -15.24 1.01 28.48
N PRO A 302 -15.60 1.88 29.46
CA PRO A 302 -15.11 1.77 30.84
C PRO A 302 -15.48 0.45 31.54
N ASP A 303 -16.57 -0.19 31.11
CA ASP A 303 -17.04 -1.48 31.62
C ASP A 303 -16.43 -2.69 30.87
N TYR A 304 -15.41 -2.46 30.03
CA TYR A 304 -14.69 -3.52 29.33
C TYR A 304 -13.95 -4.43 30.32
N ILE A 305 -14.18 -5.73 30.21
CA ILE A 305 -13.48 -6.76 30.98
C ILE A 305 -12.68 -7.60 29.99
N GLU A 306 -11.37 -7.74 30.24
CA GLU A 306 -10.43 -8.42 29.34
C GLU A 306 -10.66 -9.95 29.27
N ILE A 307 -11.50 -10.51 30.14
CA ILE A 307 -11.62 -11.96 30.37
C ILE A 307 -12.97 -12.50 29.86
N ASP A 308 -12.84 -13.49 28.96
CA ASP A 308 -13.79 -14.52 28.54
C ASP A 308 -15.13 -14.06 27.92
N ASP A 309 -15.35 -14.48 26.66
CA ASP A 309 -16.53 -14.14 25.85
C ASP A 309 -17.84 -14.72 26.44
N ASP A 310 -17.74 -15.64 27.41
CA ASP A 310 -18.89 -16.32 28.01
C ASP A 310 -19.62 -15.52 29.11
N SER A 311 -19.09 -14.38 29.59
CA SER A 311 -19.65 -13.74 30.82
C SER A 311 -19.83 -12.21 30.84
N ALA A 312 -19.49 -11.46 29.78
CA ALA A 312 -19.50 -9.99 29.84
C ALA A 312 -20.28 -9.29 28.71
N LYS A 313 -21.05 -8.26 29.09
CA LYS A 313 -21.77 -7.36 28.16
C LYS A 313 -20.86 -6.56 27.23
N HIS A 314 -19.57 -6.40 27.58
CA HIS A 314 -18.56 -5.67 26.79
C HIS A 314 -17.28 -6.48 26.59
N SER A 315 -17.40 -7.72 26.09
CA SER A 315 -16.23 -8.44 25.57
C SER A 315 -15.79 -7.86 24.22
N ILE A 316 -14.57 -8.17 23.78
CA ILE A 316 -14.10 -7.72 22.47
C ILE A 316 -14.96 -8.29 21.32
N SER A 317 -15.45 -9.53 21.46
CA SER A 317 -16.36 -10.12 20.48
C SER A 317 -17.63 -9.30 20.36
N ASN A 318 -18.21 -8.86 21.48
CA ASN A 318 -19.42 -8.03 21.47
C ASN A 318 -19.16 -6.65 20.87
N ILE A 319 -18.04 -6.00 21.19
CA ILE A 319 -17.67 -4.72 20.58
C ILE A 319 -17.52 -4.84 19.05
N ILE A 320 -16.89 -5.92 18.58
CA ILE A 320 -16.73 -6.17 17.13
C ILE A 320 -18.11 -6.43 16.49
N ARG A 321 -18.95 -7.28 17.11
CA ARG A 321 -20.32 -7.57 16.63
C ARG A 321 -21.17 -6.30 16.52
N GLU A 322 -21.21 -5.49 17.58
CA GLU A 322 -21.99 -4.25 17.60
C GLU A 322 -21.52 -3.27 16.53
N ARG A 323 -20.22 -3.12 16.34
CA ARG A 323 -19.69 -2.24 15.29
C ARG A 323 -19.91 -2.80 13.89
N MET A 324 -19.81 -4.11 13.69
CA MET A 324 -20.16 -4.73 12.41
C MET A 324 -21.64 -4.54 12.10
N ALA A 325 -22.53 -4.81 13.06
CA ALA A 325 -23.97 -4.56 12.91
C ALA A 325 -24.26 -3.08 12.61
N ASP A 326 -23.67 -2.13 13.35
CA ASP A 326 -23.83 -0.70 13.11
C ASP A 326 -23.39 -0.29 11.69
N TYR A 327 -22.28 -0.85 11.20
CA TYR A 327 -21.80 -0.57 9.84
C TYR A 327 -22.80 -0.98 8.75
N PHE A 328 -23.38 -2.17 8.88
CA PHE A 328 -24.30 -2.71 7.86
C PHE A 328 -25.73 -2.19 8.02
N GLU A 329 -26.23 -2.01 9.23
CA GLU A 329 -27.63 -1.65 9.49
C GLU A 329 -27.87 -0.12 9.47
N ASN A 330 -26.86 0.69 9.81
CA ASN A 330 -27.01 2.14 9.95
C ASN A 330 -26.35 2.95 8.81
N ALA A 331 -26.09 2.31 7.67
CA ALA A 331 -25.67 2.97 6.43
C ALA A 331 -26.85 3.15 5.46
N GLU A 332 -26.98 4.34 4.87
CA GLU A 332 -27.88 4.60 3.73
C GLU A 332 -27.09 4.39 2.43
N ILE A 333 -27.62 3.59 1.50
CA ILE A 333 -27.01 3.41 0.18
C ILE A 333 -27.89 4.09 -0.86
N ILE A 334 -27.29 4.97 -1.66
CA ILE A 334 -27.96 5.73 -2.70
C ILE A 334 -27.30 5.41 -4.04
N TYR A 335 -28.11 4.91 -4.98
CA TYR A 335 -27.72 4.74 -6.38
C TYR A 335 -28.28 5.88 -7.21
N ALA A 336 -27.43 6.86 -7.56
CA ALA A 336 -27.87 8.06 -8.28
C ALA A 336 -28.52 7.74 -9.65
N SER A 337 -28.15 6.62 -10.28
CA SER A 337 -28.76 6.14 -11.53
C SER A 337 -30.24 5.76 -11.40
N ASN A 338 -30.66 5.29 -10.22
CA ASN A 338 -32.01 4.78 -9.96
C ASN A 338 -32.82 5.68 -9.01
N ALA A 339 -32.16 6.66 -8.37
CA ALA A 339 -32.78 7.50 -7.34
C ALA A 339 -33.47 8.71 -7.96
N THR A 340 -34.80 8.77 -7.85
CA THR A 340 -35.54 10.05 -7.93
C THR A 340 -35.48 10.72 -6.57
N LEU A 341 -34.50 11.60 -6.36
CA LEU A 341 -34.40 12.35 -5.11
C LEU A 341 -35.45 13.46 -5.06
N ASP A 342 -36.27 13.46 -4.01
CA ASP A 342 -37.14 14.59 -3.72
C ASP A 342 -36.32 15.75 -3.14
N VAL A 343 -36.05 16.74 -4.00
CA VAL A 343 -35.33 17.96 -3.64
C VAL A 343 -36.20 18.99 -2.91
N SER A 344 -37.52 18.75 -2.76
CA SER A 344 -38.44 19.71 -2.12
C SER A 344 -38.08 20.00 -0.65
N HIS A 345 -37.48 19.02 0.02
CA HIS A 345 -37.03 19.11 1.41
C HIS A 345 -35.57 19.57 1.54
N MET A 346 -34.90 19.88 0.44
CA MET A 346 -33.49 20.30 0.42
C MET A 346 -33.39 21.83 0.31
N SER A 347 -32.45 22.41 1.05
CA SER A 347 -32.21 23.86 0.98
C SER A 347 -31.37 24.21 -0.25
N LYS A 348 -31.63 25.37 -0.85
CA LYS A 348 -30.84 25.89 -1.97
C LYS A 348 -29.56 26.54 -1.46
N TYR A 349 -28.46 26.23 -2.13
CA TYR A 349 -27.17 26.83 -1.88
C TYR A 349 -26.56 27.28 -3.20
N GLU A 350 -25.72 28.31 -3.12
CA GLU A 350 -24.87 28.76 -4.20
C GLU A 350 -23.42 28.57 -3.78
N ARG A 351 -22.63 28.02 -4.69
CA ARG A 351 -21.21 27.85 -4.46
C ARG A 351 -20.59 29.23 -4.35
N SER A 352 -20.01 29.54 -3.20
CA SER A 352 -19.21 30.75 -3.02
C SER A 352 -18.09 30.76 -4.04
N SER A 353 -17.64 31.93 -4.48
CA SER A 353 -16.43 32.04 -5.30
C SER A 353 -15.23 31.47 -4.53
N ILE A 354 -14.91 30.20 -4.75
CA ILE A 354 -13.74 29.56 -4.13
C ILE A 354 -12.54 29.94 -4.98
N THR A 355 -11.49 30.41 -4.30
CA THR A 355 -10.17 30.56 -4.92
C THR A 355 -9.53 29.18 -5.00
N LEU A 356 -9.41 28.62 -6.21
CA LEU A 356 -8.76 27.34 -6.49
C LEU A 356 -7.37 27.58 -7.09
N GLY A 357 -6.53 26.55 -7.06
CA GLY A 357 -5.25 26.53 -7.77
C GLY A 357 -5.45 26.09 -9.21
N TYR A 358 -4.66 26.62 -10.14
CA TYR A 358 -4.52 26.02 -11.46
C TYR A 358 -3.07 26.03 -11.94
N VAL A 359 -2.72 25.05 -12.76
CA VAL A 359 -1.43 24.91 -13.43
C VAL A 359 -1.68 24.60 -14.90
N GLU A 360 -0.96 25.27 -15.79
CA GLU A 360 -0.95 24.93 -17.22
C GLU A 360 -0.01 23.71 -17.36
N ALA A 361 -0.56 22.55 -17.71
CA ALA A 361 0.16 21.28 -17.55
C ALA A 361 1.39 21.19 -18.47
N SER A 362 1.29 21.80 -19.66
CA SER A 362 2.37 21.94 -20.65
C SER A 362 3.62 22.64 -20.12
N ASP A 363 3.50 23.49 -19.09
CA ASP A 363 4.64 24.15 -18.45
C ASP A 363 5.52 23.17 -17.67
N SER A 364 4.94 22.02 -17.26
CA SER A 364 5.62 21.01 -16.43
C SER A 364 6.00 19.76 -17.22
N ILE A 365 5.12 19.33 -18.14
CA ILE A 365 5.29 18.13 -18.96
C ILE A 365 4.94 18.48 -20.41
N PRO A 366 5.78 18.16 -21.41
CA PRO A 366 5.48 18.44 -22.81
C PRO A 366 4.17 17.79 -23.27
N ALA A 367 3.46 18.47 -24.18
CA ALA A 367 2.26 17.91 -24.79
C ALA A 367 2.58 16.64 -25.61
N GLY A 368 1.63 15.70 -25.63
CA GLY A 368 1.76 14.36 -26.20
C GLY A 368 2.28 13.29 -25.23
N ASN A 369 2.82 13.69 -24.07
CA ASN A 369 3.33 12.75 -23.09
C ASN A 369 2.25 12.34 -22.07
N MET A 370 2.40 11.14 -21.52
CA MET A 370 1.61 10.68 -20.38
C MET A 370 2.17 11.21 -19.06
N ALA A 371 1.28 11.64 -18.19
CA ALA A 371 1.59 12.10 -16.84
C ALA A 371 0.79 11.30 -15.79
N ILE A 372 1.41 11.09 -14.64
CA ILE A 372 0.78 10.54 -13.44
C ILE A 372 0.58 11.71 -12.48
N ILE A 373 -0.67 12.04 -12.19
CA ILE A 373 -1.04 13.02 -11.18
C ILE A 373 -1.25 12.28 -9.87
N ARG A 374 -0.42 12.57 -8.87
CA ARG A 374 -0.48 11.95 -7.54
C ARG A 374 -1.09 12.92 -6.54
N THR A 375 -2.18 12.50 -5.90
CA THR A 375 -2.84 13.19 -4.79
C THR A 375 -2.94 12.26 -3.57
N LEU A 376 -3.51 12.72 -2.46
CA LEU A 376 -3.81 11.85 -1.32
C LEU A 376 -4.82 10.75 -1.68
N ASP A 377 -5.71 11.02 -2.62
CA ASP A 377 -6.79 10.11 -3.05
C ASP A 377 -6.31 9.08 -4.09
N GLY A 378 -5.06 9.19 -4.57
CA GLY A 378 -4.43 8.22 -5.45
C GLY A 378 -3.74 8.82 -6.68
N ASP A 379 -3.35 7.93 -7.59
CA ASP A 379 -2.68 8.26 -8.85
C ASP A 379 -3.69 8.25 -10.00
N ASN A 380 -3.69 9.30 -10.81
CA ASN A 380 -4.48 9.40 -12.04
C ASN A 380 -3.57 9.59 -13.25
N ASN A 381 -3.73 8.75 -14.27
CA ASN A 381 -3.01 8.88 -15.53
C ASN A 381 -3.73 9.85 -16.46
N VAL A 382 -3.00 10.83 -16.99
CA VAL A 382 -3.54 11.88 -17.87
C VAL A 382 -2.60 12.10 -19.04
N GLU A 383 -3.14 12.09 -20.24
CA GLU A 383 -2.44 12.55 -21.45
C GLU A 383 -2.37 14.09 -21.42
N ILE A 384 -1.16 14.65 -21.48
CA ILE A 384 -0.98 16.11 -21.49
C ILE A 384 -1.13 16.62 -22.92
N LYS A 385 -2.13 17.46 -23.16
CA LYS A 385 -2.33 18.23 -24.40
C LYS A 385 -1.96 19.69 -24.18
N ASP A 386 -1.67 20.44 -25.25
CA ASP A 386 -1.32 21.87 -25.18
C ASP A 386 -2.36 22.73 -24.45
N ASN A 387 -3.62 22.28 -24.45
CA ASN A 387 -4.73 22.96 -23.79
C ASN A 387 -5.11 22.34 -22.43
N THR A 388 -4.25 21.53 -21.82
CA THR A 388 -4.55 20.85 -20.56
C THR A 388 -4.27 21.77 -19.36
N ILE A 389 -5.30 21.99 -18.55
CA ILE A 389 -5.23 22.74 -17.31
C ILE A 389 -5.50 21.80 -16.15
N LEU A 390 -4.61 21.82 -15.15
CA LEU A 390 -4.82 21.12 -13.89
C LEU A 390 -5.46 22.08 -12.89
N ILE A 391 -6.64 21.74 -12.40
CA ILE A 391 -7.31 22.45 -11.30
C ILE A 391 -6.98 21.75 -9.99
N ILE A 392 -6.49 22.50 -9.01
CA ILE A 392 -6.19 22.04 -7.66
C ILE A 392 -7.24 22.60 -6.71
N ASP A 393 -7.96 21.73 -6.02
CA ASP A 393 -8.97 22.15 -5.06
C ASP A 393 -8.42 22.43 -3.65
N MET A 394 -9.31 22.78 -2.72
CA MET A 394 -8.94 23.11 -1.34
C MET A 394 -8.59 21.89 -0.47
N THR A 395 -8.68 20.67 -1.01
CA THR A 395 -8.28 19.43 -0.37
C THR A 395 -6.96 18.89 -0.92
N GLY A 396 -6.46 19.46 -2.01
CA GLY A 396 -5.25 19.00 -2.70
C GLY A 396 -5.53 18.02 -3.83
N ASN A 397 -6.81 17.76 -4.13
CA ASN A 397 -7.19 16.96 -5.27
C ASN A 397 -7.04 17.74 -6.58
N VAL A 398 -6.70 16.99 -7.63
CA VAL A 398 -6.32 17.57 -8.92
C VAL A 398 -7.17 16.98 -10.03
N LYS A 399 -7.81 17.86 -10.81
CA LYS A 399 -8.61 17.49 -11.98
C LYS A 399 -8.03 18.11 -13.24
N ALA A 400 -7.79 17.30 -14.27
CA ALA A 400 -7.41 17.79 -15.58
C ALA A 400 -8.65 18.21 -16.39
N ILE A 401 -8.62 19.39 -16.98
CA ILE A 401 -9.67 19.93 -17.86
C ILE A 401 -9.05 20.63 -19.08
N SER A 402 -9.87 20.89 -20.11
CA SER A 402 -9.44 21.71 -21.25
C SER A 402 -9.43 23.20 -20.89
N LEU A 403 -8.58 23.97 -21.56
CA LEU A 403 -8.52 25.43 -21.45
C LEU A 403 -9.85 26.11 -21.79
N GLU A 404 -10.62 25.56 -22.73
CA GLU A 404 -11.96 26.04 -23.06
C GLU A 404 -12.92 25.90 -21.87
N LYS A 405 -12.96 24.71 -21.26
CA LYS A 405 -13.75 24.46 -20.05
C LYS A 405 -13.28 25.34 -18.89
N PHE A 406 -11.97 25.57 -18.79
CA PHE A 406 -11.42 26.49 -17.80
C PHE A 406 -11.97 27.91 -17.98
N ASN A 407 -11.92 28.46 -19.19
CA ASN A 407 -12.37 29.83 -19.46
C ASN A 407 -13.89 30.01 -19.28
N ASN A 408 -14.68 28.96 -19.51
CA ASN A 408 -16.13 28.99 -19.33
C ASN A 408 -16.55 28.89 -17.85
N SER A 409 -15.73 28.31 -16.98
CA SER A 409 -16.10 27.99 -15.60
C SER A 409 -15.23 28.69 -14.54
N PHE A 410 -14.14 29.36 -14.94
CA PHE A 410 -13.19 30.00 -14.03
C PHE A 410 -12.65 31.33 -14.58
N LYS A 411 -12.37 32.26 -13.67
CA LYS A 411 -11.70 33.55 -13.91
C LYS A 411 -10.34 33.51 -13.25
N LYS A 412 -9.28 33.82 -14.00
CA LYS A 412 -7.92 33.95 -13.45
C LYS A 412 -7.91 35.05 -12.37
N SER A 413 -7.33 34.75 -11.21
CA SER A 413 -7.22 35.68 -10.08
C SER A 413 -5.76 36.07 -9.87
N ARG A 414 -5.53 37.30 -9.38
CA ARG A 414 -4.18 37.81 -9.07
C ARG A 414 -3.70 37.43 -7.66
N LYS A 415 -4.56 36.78 -6.87
CA LYS A 415 -4.22 36.33 -5.51
C LYS A 415 -3.17 35.22 -5.58
N LYS A 416 -2.33 35.09 -4.55
CA LYS A 416 -1.48 33.90 -4.42
C LYS A 416 -2.37 32.74 -3.95
N PHE A 417 -2.34 31.61 -4.67
CA PHE A 417 -2.95 30.39 -4.17
C PHE A 417 -2.10 29.88 -3.00
N LYS A 418 -2.72 29.72 -1.83
CA LYS A 418 -2.07 29.15 -0.65
C LYS A 418 -2.94 28.03 -0.14
N LEU A 419 -2.36 26.84 -0.10
CA LEU A 419 -3.00 25.65 0.41
C LEU A 419 -2.08 25.03 1.47
N ASN A 420 -2.61 24.79 2.66
CA ASN A 420 -1.87 24.13 3.74
C ASN A 420 -2.50 22.75 3.94
N ILE A 421 -1.85 21.74 3.38
CA ILE A 421 -2.28 20.34 3.37
C ILE A 421 -1.09 19.44 3.68
N ASP A 422 -1.36 18.25 4.21
CA ASP A 422 -0.34 17.31 4.66
C ASP A 422 0.50 16.73 3.50
N TYR A 423 -0.04 16.75 2.27
CA TYR A 423 0.66 16.27 1.08
C TYR A 423 0.43 17.22 -0.10
N SER A 424 1.50 17.76 -0.68
CA SER A 424 1.42 18.61 -1.87
C SER A 424 1.27 17.73 -3.12
N PRO A 425 0.20 17.87 -3.93
CA PRO A 425 0.02 17.07 -5.12
C PRO A 425 1.18 17.24 -6.12
N VAL A 426 1.46 16.16 -6.85
CA VAL A 426 2.63 16.05 -7.73
C VAL A 426 2.17 15.63 -9.12
N ILE A 427 2.81 16.19 -10.14
CA ILE A 427 2.74 15.67 -11.52
C ILE A 427 4.06 14.95 -11.84
N LYS A 428 3.98 13.69 -12.24
CA LYS A 428 5.12 12.85 -12.60
C LYS A 428 5.05 12.52 -14.08
N ASN A 429 6.13 12.76 -14.82
CA ASN A 429 6.24 12.33 -16.21
C ASN A 429 6.40 10.80 -16.24
N ALA A 430 5.51 10.11 -16.97
CA ALA A 430 5.47 8.65 -16.97
C ALA A 430 6.73 8.02 -17.59
N ASP A 431 7.29 8.66 -18.62
CA ASP A 431 8.42 8.13 -19.39
C ASP A 431 9.78 8.37 -18.69
N THR A 432 9.95 9.53 -18.06
CA THR A 432 11.22 9.94 -17.44
C THR A 432 11.25 9.73 -15.93
N GLY A 433 10.09 9.50 -15.30
CA GLY A 433 9.94 9.38 -13.86
C GLY A 433 10.12 10.69 -13.08
N LYS A 434 10.39 11.82 -13.75
CA LYS A 434 10.60 13.12 -13.11
C LYS A 434 9.30 13.66 -12.51
N SER A 435 9.36 14.03 -11.23
CA SER A 435 8.24 14.55 -10.45
C SER A 435 8.36 16.04 -10.18
N ILE A 436 7.27 16.79 -10.31
CA ILE A 436 7.18 18.22 -10.02
C ILE A 436 6.02 18.46 -9.06
N SER A 437 6.27 19.14 -7.94
CA SER A 437 5.21 19.52 -7.01
C SER A 437 4.37 20.66 -7.59
N LEU A 438 3.06 20.55 -7.53
CA LEU A 438 2.14 21.48 -8.18
C LEU A 438 1.90 22.77 -7.38
N LEU A 439 1.90 22.72 -6.04
CA LEU A 439 1.58 23.90 -5.22
C LEU A 439 2.53 25.10 -5.42
N PRO A 440 3.86 24.93 -5.52
CA PRO A 440 4.78 26.06 -5.74
C PRO A 440 4.57 26.80 -7.06
N ILE A 441 4.03 26.12 -8.07
CA ILE A 441 3.80 26.66 -9.42
C ILE A 441 2.32 27.02 -9.68
N ALA A 442 1.44 26.69 -8.74
CA ALA A 442 0.00 26.94 -8.87
C ALA A 442 -0.33 28.43 -8.85
N LYS A 443 -1.06 28.87 -9.87
CA LYS A 443 -1.70 30.19 -9.95
C LYS A 443 -3.11 30.11 -9.36
N SER A 444 -3.74 31.24 -9.03
CA SER A 444 -5.11 31.23 -8.49
C SER A 444 -6.17 31.50 -9.56
N CYS A 445 -7.31 30.84 -9.44
CA CYS A 445 -8.51 31.13 -10.21
C CYS A 445 -9.73 31.13 -9.29
N GLU A 446 -10.80 31.80 -9.71
CA GLU A 446 -12.08 31.84 -9.01
C GLU A 446 -13.14 31.21 -9.92
N SER A 447 -13.96 30.30 -9.38
CA SER A 447 -15.10 29.73 -10.10
C SER A 447 -16.04 30.86 -10.55
N THR A 448 -16.41 30.89 -11.84
CA THR A 448 -17.24 31.97 -12.42
C THR A 448 -18.71 31.65 -12.47
N ASN A 449 -19.09 30.41 -12.19
CA ASN A 449 -20.47 29.99 -12.33
C ASN A 449 -21.12 29.90 -10.95
N ASP A 450 -22.31 30.49 -10.88
CA ASP A 450 -23.34 30.29 -9.86
C ASP A 450 -23.74 28.81 -9.86
N ILE A 451 -22.86 27.91 -9.40
CA ILE A 451 -23.20 26.50 -9.21
C ILE A 451 -24.19 26.49 -8.06
N ARG A 452 -25.47 26.42 -8.43
CA ARG A 452 -26.56 26.28 -7.49
C ARG A 452 -26.86 24.82 -7.29
N ILE A 453 -26.99 24.45 -6.03
CA ILE A 453 -27.25 23.08 -5.62
C ILE A 453 -28.43 23.06 -4.67
N TYR A 454 -29.06 21.90 -4.58
CA TYR A 454 -29.84 21.50 -3.44
C TYR A 454 -28.91 20.75 -2.48
N ALA A 455 -28.97 21.03 -1.18
CA ALA A 455 -28.22 20.26 -0.20
C ALA A 455 -29.07 19.89 1.02
N LYS A 456 -28.86 18.67 1.52
CA LYS A 456 -29.40 18.20 2.80
C LYS A 456 -28.27 17.65 3.65
N LYS A 457 -28.35 17.91 4.95
CA LYS A 457 -27.39 17.39 5.91
C LYS A 457 -27.67 15.91 6.15
N LEU A 458 -26.63 15.08 6.07
CA LEU A 458 -26.69 13.66 6.36
C LEU A 458 -26.92 13.41 7.85
N THR A 459 -27.81 12.48 8.17
CA THR A 459 -28.19 12.12 9.54
C THR A 459 -27.50 10.83 10.01
N LYS A 460 -27.02 10.01 9.07
CA LYS A 460 -26.29 8.77 9.27
C LYS A 460 -25.17 8.65 8.21
N THR A 461 -24.42 7.56 8.24
CA THR A 461 -23.42 7.26 7.19
C THR A 461 -24.15 7.01 5.88
N THR A 462 -23.71 7.62 4.79
CA THR A 462 -24.32 7.45 3.46
C THR A 462 -23.26 7.07 2.44
N LYS A 463 -23.53 6.01 1.67
CA LYS A 463 -22.74 5.58 0.52
C LYS A 463 -23.48 6.01 -0.74
N LEU A 464 -22.83 6.81 -1.57
CA LEU A 464 -23.40 7.34 -2.81
C LEU A 464 -22.66 6.79 -4.02
N PHE A 465 -23.34 5.95 -4.79
CA PHE A 465 -22.91 5.53 -6.12
C PHE A 465 -23.33 6.61 -7.11
N SER A 466 -22.34 7.23 -7.76
CA SER A 466 -22.57 8.27 -8.75
C SER A 466 -23.08 7.68 -10.07
N TYR A 467 -23.76 8.47 -10.90
CA TYR A 467 -24.28 7.94 -12.16
C TYR A 467 -23.17 7.58 -13.17
N TRP A 468 -22.01 8.22 -13.09
CA TRP A 468 -20.89 8.03 -14.03
C TRP A 468 -19.86 6.99 -13.58
N ASP A 469 -19.87 6.61 -12.31
CA ASP A 469 -19.00 5.60 -11.72
C ASP A 469 -19.84 4.73 -10.80
N LEU A 470 -20.31 3.60 -11.34
CA LEU A 470 -21.13 2.61 -10.64
C LEU A 470 -20.29 1.63 -9.81
N ASP A 471 -18.98 1.55 -10.09
CA ASP A 471 -18.06 0.63 -9.42
C ASP A 471 -17.45 1.25 -8.16
N ARG A 472 -17.53 2.58 -8.02
CA ARG A 472 -17.05 3.31 -6.85
C ARG A 472 -18.14 4.18 -6.24
N TYR A 473 -18.17 4.22 -4.92
CA TYR A 473 -19.04 5.11 -4.16
C TYR A 473 -18.27 6.11 -3.30
N MET A 474 -18.89 7.27 -3.08
CA MET A 474 -18.49 8.27 -2.09
C MET A 474 -19.06 7.94 -0.72
N VAL A 475 -18.32 8.20 0.35
CA VAL A 475 -18.78 8.00 1.73
C VAL A 475 -18.99 9.35 2.40
N GLY A 476 -20.17 9.57 2.95
CA GLY A 476 -20.49 10.69 3.81
C GLY A 476 -20.76 10.25 5.23
N GLN A 477 -20.24 11.01 6.19
CA GLN A 477 -20.49 10.77 7.61
C GLN A 477 -21.66 11.62 8.09
N LYS A 478 -22.18 11.27 9.27
CA LYS A 478 -23.21 12.06 9.94
C LYS A 478 -22.77 13.53 10.06
N GLY A 479 -23.54 14.41 9.45
CA GLY A 479 -23.34 15.85 9.48
C GLY A 479 -22.67 16.44 8.24
N ASP A 480 -22.18 15.60 7.32
CA ASP A 480 -21.82 15.99 5.96
C ASP A 480 -23.07 16.31 5.15
N TYR A 481 -22.90 16.68 3.87
CA TYR A 481 -24.01 17.12 3.02
C TYR A 481 -24.10 16.27 1.76
N LEU A 482 -25.29 15.73 1.52
CA LEU A 482 -25.67 15.25 0.19
C LEU A 482 -26.09 16.45 -0.64
N CYS A 483 -25.44 16.62 -1.78
CA CYS A 483 -25.63 17.72 -2.71
C CYS A 483 -26.15 17.19 -4.05
N VAL A 484 -27.02 17.96 -4.68
CA VAL A 484 -27.59 17.68 -6.00
C VAL A 484 -27.52 18.94 -6.84
N SER A 485 -27.02 18.84 -8.08
CA SER A 485 -26.98 19.98 -9.00
C SER A 485 -28.39 20.46 -9.37
N GLN A 486 -28.59 21.78 -9.51
CA GLN A 486 -29.84 22.33 -10.05
C GLN A 486 -29.97 22.10 -11.56
N ASP A 487 -28.85 21.98 -12.27
CA ASP A 487 -28.82 21.80 -13.73
C ASP A 487 -29.04 20.34 -14.14
N ASP A 488 -28.64 19.39 -13.28
CA ASP A 488 -28.81 17.95 -13.49
C ASP A 488 -29.09 17.26 -12.15
N LEU A 489 -30.32 16.77 -11.96
CA LEU A 489 -30.73 16.13 -10.72
C LEU A 489 -30.09 14.75 -10.49
N HIS A 490 -29.47 14.15 -11.51
CA HIS A 490 -28.71 12.91 -11.35
C HIS A 490 -27.26 13.18 -10.90
N ASP A 491 -26.77 14.42 -11.05
CA ASP A 491 -25.46 14.85 -10.56
C ASP A 491 -25.50 15.06 -9.04
N MET A 492 -25.36 13.94 -8.35
CA MET A 492 -25.33 13.83 -6.90
C MET A 492 -23.89 13.65 -6.40
N PHE A 493 -23.55 14.32 -5.31
CA PHE A 493 -22.24 14.17 -4.67
C PHE A 493 -22.32 14.46 -3.16
N ILE A 494 -21.33 13.97 -2.41
CA ILE A 494 -21.20 14.22 -0.98
C ILE A 494 -20.10 15.24 -0.71
N VAL A 495 -20.35 16.18 0.20
CA VAL A 495 -19.38 17.18 0.64
C VAL A 495 -19.23 17.15 2.15
N GLU A 496 -17.99 17.03 2.63
CA GLU A 496 -17.68 17.06 4.07
C GLU A 496 -18.19 18.36 4.71
N LYS A 497 -18.76 18.27 5.91
CA LYS A 497 -19.35 19.40 6.65
C LYS A 497 -18.48 20.66 6.69
N ASN A 498 -17.19 20.50 6.94
CA ASN A 498 -16.26 21.63 7.07
C ASN A 498 -15.99 22.29 5.73
N LEU A 499 -15.84 21.47 4.68
CA LEU A 499 -15.68 21.95 3.32
C LEU A 499 -16.96 22.62 2.83
N PHE A 500 -18.13 22.02 3.06
CA PHE A 500 -19.42 22.55 2.64
C PHE A 500 -19.64 23.97 3.17
N LYS A 501 -19.40 24.20 4.46
CA LYS A 501 -19.51 25.54 5.08
C LYS A 501 -18.58 26.59 4.49
N LYS A 502 -17.41 26.19 3.97
CA LYS A 502 -16.44 27.10 3.34
C LYS A 502 -16.78 27.40 1.89
N THR A 503 -17.52 26.50 1.25
CA THR A 503 -17.68 26.45 -0.21
C THR A 503 -19.08 26.81 -0.67
N TYR A 504 -20.10 26.72 0.19
CA TYR A 504 -21.49 26.98 -0.16
C TYR A 504 -22.14 27.98 0.80
N LYS A 505 -22.96 28.88 0.26
CA LYS A 505 -23.80 29.82 1.00
C LYS A 505 -25.27 29.53 0.71
N ALA A 506 -26.11 29.61 1.73
CA ALA A 506 -27.55 29.48 1.54
C ALA A 506 -28.06 30.64 0.67
N VAL A 507 -28.99 30.33 -0.23
CA VAL A 507 -29.67 31.29 -1.11
C VAL A 507 -30.99 31.73 -0.49
#